data_AF-A0AAX6H598-F1
#
_entry.id   AF-A0AAX6H598-F1
#
_cell.length_a   1.000
_cell.length_b   1.000
_cell.length_c   1.000
_cell.angle_alpha   90.00
_cell.angle_beta   90.00
_cell.angle_gamma   90.00
#
_symmetry.space_group_name_H-M   'P 1'
#
loop_
_entity.id
_entity.type
_entity.pdbx_description
1 polymer ?
#
loop_
_entity_poly.entity_id
_entity_poly.type
_entity_poly.pdbx_seq_one_letter_code
_entity_poly.pdbx_strand_id
1 'polypeptide(L)'
;MGTTGGDRQRLYKTVQDANSYAVISPQMGKQVVAFLAAMEIMADQFPGAFAGYSLQVMESHQASKLDTSGTAKAVISCFQKLGVSFDLDQIKQIRDPRKQVEMVGVPEEHLSGHAFHMYHLTSPDETVSFEFQHNVCGRSIYAEGSIDAAIFLSKKVQSKAEKRIYDMIDVLREGNMR
;
A
#
# COMPACT_ATOMS: atom_id res chain seq x y z
N MET A 1 -9.42 -12.92 3.35
CA MET A 1 -9.14 -13.06 1.91
C MET A 1 -8.05 -12.08 1.51
N GLY A 2 -6.81 -12.56 1.35
CA GLY A 2 -5.66 -11.76 0.89
C GLY A 2 -5.41 -11.82 -0.61
N THR A 3 -6.06 -12.75 -1.33
CA THR A 3 -5.91 -12.91 -2.78
C THR A 3 -6.40 -11.67 -3.53
N THR A 4 -5.56 -11.17 -4.43
CA THR A 4 -5.86 -10.03 -5.33
C THR A 4 -6.57 -10.49 -6.60
N GLY A 5 -7.06 -9.54 -7.39
CA GLY A 5 -7.80 -9.83 -8.62
C GLY A 5 -9.19 -10.43 -8.38
N GLY A 6 -9.75 -11.03 -9.44
CA GLY A 6 -11.11 -11.57 -9.48
C GLY A 6 -12.19 -10.49 -9.51
N ASP A 7 -13.45 -10.92 -9.62
CA ASP A 7 -14.61 -10.04 -9.51
C ASP A 7 -14.83 -9.63 -8.05
N ARG A 8 -14.35 -8.43 -7.70
CA ARG A 8 -14.41 -7.90 -6.34
C ARG A 8 -15.85 -7.65 -5.90
N GLN A 9 -16.71 -7.17 -6.79
CA GLN A 9 -18.12 -6.90 -6.47
C GLN A 9 -18.84 -8.20 -6.12
N ARG A 10 -18.64 -9.24 -6.93
CA ARG A 10 -19.18 -10.57 -6.65
C ARG A 10 -18.64 -11.17 -5.36
N LEU A 11 -17.33 -11.01 -5.08
CA LEU A 11 -16.74 -11.44 -3.81
C LEU A 11 -17.45 -10.79 -2.61
N TYR A 12 -17.56 -9.46 -2.59
CA TYR A 12 -18.22 -8.72 -1.50
C TYR A 12 -19.69 -9.13 -1.36
N LYS A 13 -20.43 -9.20 -2.47
CA LYS A 13 -21.82 -9.63 -2.47
C LYS A 13 -22.00 -11.04 -1.90
N THR A 14 -21.15 -11.98 -2.29
CA THR A 14 -21.22 -13.38 -1.84
C THR A 14 -21.01 -13.48 -0.33
N VAL A 15 -20.02 -12.77 0.20
CA VAL A 15 -19.71 -12.79 1.64
C VAL A 15 -20.81 -12.10 2.45
N GLN A 16 -21.38 -11.02 1.90
CA GLN A 16 -22.51 -10.30 2.51
C GLN A 16 -23.77 -11.17 2.53
N ASP A 17 -24.14 -11.77 1.41
CA ASP A 17 -25.32 -12.65 1.29
C ASP A 17 -25.20 -13.88 2.20
N ALA A 18 -23.99 -14.38 2.43
CA ALA A 18 -23.70 -15.48 3.36
C ALA A 18 -23.62 -15.07 4.84
N ASN A 19 -23.77 -13.77 5.16
CA ASN A 19 -23.67 -13.20 6.51
C ASN A 19 -22.41 -13.65 7.29
N SER A 20 -21.30 -13.82 6.57
CA SER A 20 -20.06 -14.40 7.10
C SER A 20 -19.12 -13.33 7.65
N TYR A 21 -18.48 -13.62 8.78
CA TYR A 21 -17.37 -12.81 9.26
C TYR A 21 -16.16 -12.96 8.32
N ALA A 22 -15.66 -11.84 7.79
CA ALA A 22 -14.51 -11.86 6.90
C ALA A 22 -13.66 -10.59 7.03
N VAL A 23 -12.34 -10.76 6.91
CA VAL A 23 -11.43 -9.66 6.52
C VAL A 23 -11.12 -9.81 5.04
N ILE A 24 -11.42 -8.79 4.24
CA ILE A 24 -11.11 -8.74 2.80
C ILE A 24 -10.16 -7.57 2.59
N SER A 25 -8.91 -7.86 2.24
CA SER A 25 -7.93 -6.82 1.95
C SER A 25 -6.97 -7.26 0.83
N PRO A 26 -6.83 -6.50 -0.27
CA PRO A 26 -5.87 -6.80 -1.33
C PRO A 26 -4.42 -6.45 -0.93
N GLN A 27 -4.22 -5.78 0.20
CA GLN A 27 -2.92 -5.45 0.77
C GLN A 27 -2.90 -5.89 2.24
N MET A 28 -2.16 -6.96 2.54
CA MET A 28 -2.08 -7.51 3.89
C MET A 28 -0.91 -6.94 4.70
N GLY A 29 0.02 -6.22 4.09
CA GLY A 29 1.09 -5.54 4.80
C GLY A 29 0.57 -4.31 5.54
N LYS A 30 0.09 -4.51 6.78
CA LYS A 30 -0.68 -3.50 7.52
C LYS A 30 0.04 -2.16 7.69
N GLN A 31 1.37 -2.16 7.79
CA GLN A 31 2.17 -0.93 7.92
C GLN A 31 2.14 -0.10 6.62
N VAL A 32 2.16 -0.76 5.45
CA VAL A 32 1.99 -0.10 4.15
C VAL A 32 0.58 0.45 4.01
N VAL A 33 -0.44 -0.26 4.51
CA VAL A 33 -1.82 0.25 4.56
C VAL A 33 -1.93 1.47 5.47
N ALA A 34 -1.28 1.46 6.64
CA ALA A 34 -1.29 2.61 7.56
C ALA A 34 -0.63 3.85 6.94
N PHE A 35 0.49 3.68 6.23
CA PHE A 35 1.13 4.76 5.48
C PHE A 35 0.19 5.34 4.42
N LEU A 36 -0.44 4.48 3.60
CA LEU A 36 -1.40 4.94 2.59
C LEU A 36 -2.58 5.70 3.23
N ALA A 37 -3.16 5.16 4.30
CA ALA A 37 -4.26 5.82 5.00
C ALA A 37 -3.86 7.20 5.57
N ALA A 38 -2.63 7.33 6.08
CA ALA A 38 -2.11 8.62 6.52
C ALA A 38 -1.98 9.62 5.36
N MET A 39 -1.52 9.17 4.20
CA MET A 39 -1.45 10.00 2.99
C MET A 39 -2.83 10.40 2.47
N GLU A 40 -3.81 9.49 2.49
CA GLU A 40 -5.19 9.79 2.11
C GLU A 40 -5.81 10.84 3.03
N ILE A 41 -5.67 10.67 4.35
CA ILE A 41 -6.15 11.66 5.34
C ILE A 41 -5.48 13.01 5.12
N MET A 42 -4.15 13.04 4.96
CA MET A 42 -3.41 14.28 4.72
C MET A 42 -3.87 14.99 3.44
N ALA A 43 -4.06 14.23 2.36
CA ALA A 43 -4.52 14.74 1.07
C ALA A 43 -5.95 15.30 1.12
N ASP A 44 -6.85 14.65 1.87
CA ASP A 44 -8.22 15.11 2.02
C ASP A 44 -8.34 16.34 2.94
N GLN A 45 -7.47 16.46 3.95
CA GLN A 45 -7.46 17.61 4.87
C GLN A 45 -6.77 18.86 4.31
N PHE A 46 -5.76 18.68 3.44
CA PHE A 46 -4.90 19.78 2.97
C PHE A 46 -4.77 19.81 1.44
N PRO A 47 -5.89 19.96 0.70
CA PRO A 47 -5.84 19.99 -0.76
C PRO A 47 -4.93 21.12 -1.26
N GLY A 48 -4.06 20.82 -2.21
CA GLY A 48 -3.13 21.80 -2.78
C GLY A 48 -1.92 22.18 -1.91
N ALA A 49 -1.70 21.52 -0.75
CA ALA A 49 -0.60 21.86 0.15
C ALA A 49 0.82 21.76 -0.46
N PHE A 50 0.98 20.96 -1.51
CA PHE A 50 2.21 20.79 -2.28
C PHE A 50 2.09 21.36 -3.71
N ALA A 51 1.17 22.30 -3.94
CA ALA A 51 1.05 22.95 -5.24
C ALA A 51 2.39 23.57 -5.68
N GLY A 52 2.80 23.28 -6.92
CA GLY A 52 4.08 23.71 -7.49
C GLY A 52 5.26 22.77 -7.23
N TYR A 53 5.15 21.82 -6.28
CA TYR A 53 6.19 20.82 -6.10
C TYR A 53 6.23 19.84 -7.29
N SER A 54 7.42 19.37 -7.62
CA SER A 54 7.61 18.25 -8.56
C SER A 54 7.68 16.93 -7.80
N LEU A 55 7.16 15.85 -8.40
CA LEU A 55 7.19 14.50 -7.82
C LEU A 55 8.01 13.57 -8.72
N GLN A 56 8.88 12.79 -8.10
CA GLN A 56 9.53 11.64 -8.72
C GLN A 56 9.08 10.38 -7.99
N VAL A 57 8.69 9.37 -8.76
CA VAL A 57 8.31 8.07 -8.21
C VAL A 57 9.16 6.97 -8.82
N MET A 58 9.71 6.14 -7.96
CA MET A 58 10.44 4.93 -8.34
C MET A 58 9.82 3.73 -7.63
N GLU A 59 9.66 2.63 -8.37
CA GLU A 59 9.28 1.35 -7.78
C GLU A 59 10.16 0.21 -8.31
N SER A 60 10.42 -0.76 -7.43
CA SER A 60 11.14 -1.99 -7.74
C SER A 60 10.38 -3.18 -7.20
N HIS A 61 10.11 -4.14 -8.10
CA HIS A 61 9.43 -5.41 -7.87
C HIS A 61 10.13 -6.48 -8.71
N GLN A 62 9.78 -7.76 -8.55
CA GLN A 62 10.32 -8.83 -9.40
C GLN A 62 10.18 -8.53 -10.90
N ALA A 63 11.14 -8.98 -11.71
CA ALA A 63 11.20 -8.68 -13.14
C ALA A 63 9.95 -9.08 -13.93
N SER A 64 9.23 -10.12 -13.49
CA SER A 64 7.98 -10.58 -14.12
C SER A 64 6.77 -9.69 -13.85
N LYS A 65 6.88 -8.71 -12.95
CA LYS A 65 5.78 -7.79 -12.63
C LYS A 65 5.76 -6.61 -13.61
N LEU A 66 4.86 -6.71 -14.58
CA LEU A 66 4.68 -5.71 -15.63
C LEU A 66 3.76 -4.55 -15.19
N ASP A 67 2.84 -4.80 -14.26
CA ASP A 67 1.89 -3.80 -13.79
C ASP A 67 2.48 -2.93 -12.68
N THR A 68 2.17 -1.64 -12.74
CA THR A 68 2.45 -0.69 -11.66
C THR A 68 1.72 -1.11 -10.39
N SER A 69 2.42 -1.03 -9.26
CA SER A 69 1.86 -1.32 -7.94
C SER A 69 0.57 -0.52 -7.68
N GLY A 70 -0.50 -1.22 -7.30
CA GLY A 70 -1.75 -0.58 -6.89
C GLY A 70 -1.56 0.38 -5.71
N THR A 71 -0.65 0.04 -4.78
CA THR A 71 -0.26 0.93 -3.68
C THR A 71 0.42 2.20 -4.20
N ALA A 72 1.31 2.10 -5.18
CA ALA A 72 1.97 3.28 -5.75
C ALA A 72 0.97 4.23 -6.41
N LYS A 73 0.01 3.69 -7.18
CA LYS A 73 -1.07 4.49 -7.80
C LYS A 73 -1.91 5.22 -6.75
N ALA A 74 -2.23 4.56 -5.64
CA ALA A 74 -3.01 5.17 -4.56
C ALA A 74 -2.24 6.31 -3.87
N VAL A 75 -0.96 6.12 -3.57
CA VAL A 75 -0.10 7.17 -2.99
C VAL A 75 0.06 8.35 -3.96
N ILE A 76 0.27 8.09 -5.26
CA ILE A 76 0.34 9.15 -6.28
C ILE A 76 -0.95 9.95 -6.33
N SER A 77 -2.12 9.29 -6.27
CA SER A 77 -3.40 9.97 -6.24
C SER A 77 -3.54 10.90 -5.03
N CYS A 78 -2.94 10.55 -3.89
CA CYS A 78 -2.87 11.44 -2.73
C CYS A 78 -2.01 12.68 -3.03
N PHE A 79 -0.83 12.52 -3.64
CA PHE A 79 0.00 13.67 -4.05
C PHE A 79 -0.67 14.56 -5.10
N GLN A 80 -1.44 13.98 -6.02
CA GLN A 80 -2.24 14.75 -6.98
C GLN A 80 -3.30 15.62 -6.27
N LYS A 81 -4.02 15.07 -5.28
CA LYS A 81 -4.94 15.85 -4.44
C LYS A 81 -4.21 16.95 -3.64
N LEU A 82 -2.98 16.69 -3.23
CA LEU A 82 -2.09 17.67 -2.59
C LEU A 82 -1.57 18.75 -3.57
N GLY A 83 -1.94 18.71 -4.85
CA GLY A 83 -1.65 19.78 -5.81
C GLY A 83 -0.47 19.51 -6.75
N VAL A 84 0.09 18.30 -6.73
CA VAL A 84 1.18 17.89 -7.63
C VAL A 84 0.60 17.44 -8.98
N SER A 85 1.23 17.85 -10.08
CA SER A 85 0.96 17.29 -11.40
C SER A 85 1.89 16.10 -11.67
N PHE A 86 1.34 14.91 -11.86
CA PHE A 86 2.12 13.70 -12.14
C PHE A 86 1.31 12.71 -12.97
N ASP A 87 1.90 12.20 -14.05
CA ASP A 87 1.30 11.16 -14.89
C ASP A 87 1.85 9.78 -14.51
N LEU A 88 1.00 8.75 -14.49
CA LEU A 88 1.40 7.41 -14.01
C LEU A 88 2.43 6.72 -14.92
N ASP A 89 2.61 7.17 -16.16
CA ASP A 89 3.66 6.71 -17.08
C ASP A 89 5.06 7.24 -16.71
N GLN A 90 5.14 8.29 -15.88
CA GLN A 90 6.39 8.86 -15.38
C GLN A 90 7.02 8.02 -14.26
N ILE A 91 6.34 6.97 -13.78
CA ILE A 91 6.84 6.07 -12.74
C ILE A 91 8.06 5.32 -13.25
N LYS A 92 9.19 5.48 -12.56
CA LYS A 92 10.43 4.74 -12.87
C LYS A 92 10.33 3.32 -12.33
N GLN A 93 9.99 2.38 -13.21
CA GLN A 93 9.92 0.96 -12.88
C GLN A 93 11.29 0.29 -13.03
N ILE A 94 11.95 -0.01 -11.92
CA ILE A 94 13.22 -0.74 -11.93
C ILE A 94 12.94 -2.23 -11.88
N ARG A 95 13.30 -2.93 -12.96
CA ARG A 95 13.14 -4.39 -13.13
C ARG A 95 14.43 -5.12 -13.46
N ASP A 96 15.47 -4.38 -13.87
CA ASP A 96 16.79 -4.93 -14.15
C ASP A 96 17.47 -5.36 -12.83
N PRO A 97 17.80 -6.65 -12.64
CA PRO A 97 18.31 -7.14 -11.36
C PRO A 97 19.60 -6.43 -10.89
N ARG A 98 20.49 -6.02 -11.80
CA ARG A 98 21.71 -5.31 -11.43
C ARG A 98 21.37 -3.93 -10.86
N LYS A 99 20.49 -3.18 -11.55
CA LYS A 99 19.99 -1.89 -11.02
C LYS A 99 19.22 -2.05 -9.71
N GLN A 100 18.51 -3.15 -9.52
CA GLN A 100 17.80 -3.42 -8.27
C GLN A 100 18.76 -3.58 -7.09
N VAL A 101 19.88 -4.28 -7.27
CA VAL A 101 20.92 -4.41 -6.25
C VAL A 101 21.69 -3.10 -6.09
N GLU A 102 22.26 -2.58 -7.17
CA GLU A 102 23.24 -1.48 -7.14
C GLU A 102 22.61 -0.11 -6.86
N MET A 103 21.43 0.18 -7.43
CA MET A 103 20.80 1.50 -7.32
C MET A 103 19.70 1.54 -6.27
N VAL A 104 18.90 0.47 -6.16
CA VAL A 104 17.73 0.44 -5.25
C VAL A 104 18.09 -0.14 -3.88
N GLY A 105 19.17 -0.93 -3.79
CA GLY A 105 19.59 -1.57 -2.54
C GLY A 105 18.76 -2.80 -2.18
N VAL A 106 18.20 -3.50 -3.17
CA VAL A 106 17.50 -4.77 -2.95
C VAL A 106 18.54 -5.86 -2.68
N PRO A 107 18.47 -6.59 -1.54
CA PRO A 107 19.35 -7.74 -1.31
C PRO A 107 19.17 -8.82 -2.38
N GLU A 108 20.26 -9.45 -2.81
CA GLU A 108 20.26 -10.45 -3.89
C GLU A 108 19.26 -11.59 -3.62
N GLU A 109 19.16 -12.06 -2.37
CA GLU A 109 18.24 -13.13 -1.98
C GLU A 109 16.75 -12.75 -2.12
N HIS A 110 16.45 -11.45 -2.23
CA HIS A 110 15.09 -10.92 -2.31
C HIS A 110 14.67 -10.43 -3.70
N LEU A 111 15.53 -10.53 -4.73
CA LEU A 111 15.21 -10.11 -6.10
C LEU A 111 13.97 -10.78 -6.71
N SER A 112 13.67 -12.00 -6.26
CA SER A 112 12.49 -12.76 -6.70
C SER A 112 11.20 -12.42 -5.93
N GLY A 113 11.29 -11.55 -4.93
CA GLY A 113 10.18 -11.21 -4.06
C GLY A 113 10.49 -10.02 -3.16
N HIS A 114 10.29 -8.83 -3.71
CA HIS A 114 10.43 -7.56 -2.99
C HIS A 114 9.42 -6.53 -3.50
N ALA A 115 9.24 -5.48 -2.71
CA ALA A 115 8.48 -4.30 -3.10
C ALA A 115 9.11 -3.06 -2.46
N PHE A 116 9.91 -2.34 -3.23
CA PHE A 116 10.57 -1.09 -2.83
C PHE A 116 9.92 0.06 -3.57
N HIS A 117 9.53 1.11 -2.86
CA HIS A 117 8.97 2.32 -3.45
C HIS A 117 9.58 3.56 -2.81
N MET A 118 9.82 4.57 -3.63
CA MET A 118 10.32 5.88 -3.23
C MET A 118 9.45 6.96 -3.91
N TYR A 119 9.02 7.93 -3.12
CA TYR A 119 8.30 9.13 -3.57
C TYR A 119 9.08 10.34 -3.11
N HIS A 120 9.58 11.12 -4.05
CA HIS A 120 10.46 12.26 -3.79
C HIS A 120 9.81 13.55 -4.30
N LEU A 121 9.62 14.52 -3.41
CA LEU A 121 9.06 15.82 -3.73
C LEU A 121 10.13 16.90 -3.63
N THR A 122 10.18 17.80 -4.61
CA THR A 122 11.10 18.94 -4.62
C THR A 122 10.34 20.24 -4.84
N SER A 123 10.60 21.27 -4.02
CA SER A 123 10.00 22.61 -4.16
C SER A 123 10.43 23.32 -5.45
N PRO A 124 9.65 24.30 -5.95
CA PRO A 124 9.99 25.04 -7.17
C PRO A 124 11.36 25.71 -7.17
N ASP A 125 11.85 26.13 -6.00
CA ASP A 125 13.15 26.79 -5.81
C ASP A 125 14.27 25.81 -5.44
N GLU A 126 13.98 24.50 -5.45
CA GLU A 126 14.90 23.40 -5.15
C GLU A 126 15.47 23.39 -3.73
N THR A 127 14.92 24.19 -2.81
CA THR A 127 15.45 24.30 -1.43
C THR A 127 14.83 23.29 -0.45
N VAL A 128 13.67 22.73 -0.77
CA VAL A 128 12.96 21.77 0.09
C VAL A 128 12.79 20.44 -0.62
N SER A 129 13.20 19.37 0.06
CA SER A 129 13.09 17.99 -0.39
C SER A 129 12.36 17.15 0.65
N PHE A 130 11.35 16.38 0.20
CA PHE A 130 10.72 15.33 1.01
C PHE A 130 10.92 13.98 0.33
N GLU A 131 11.22 12.95 1.12
CA GLU A 131 11.32 11.58 0.64
C GLU A 131 10.48 10.65 1.52
N PHE A 132 9.66 9.83 0.88
CA PHE A 132 8.91 8.75 1.51
C PHE A 132 9.34 7.43 0.90
N GLN A 133 9.84 6.51 1.73
CA GLN A 133 10.30 5.21 1.28
C GLN A 133 9.68 4.09 2.11
N HIS A 134 9.28 3.02 1.43
CA HIS A 134 8.89 1.77 2.09
C HIS A 134 9.40 0.57 1.30
N ASN A 135 10.17 -0.27 1.99
CA ASN A 135 10.92 -1.37 1.41
C ASN A 135 10.49 -2.68 2.06
N VAL A 136 10.03 -3.62 1.24
CA VAL A 136 9.62 -4.94 1.70
C VAL A 136 10.50 -5.98 1.05
N CYS A 137 11.17 -6.77 1.88
CA CYS A 137 11.89 -7.97 1.50
C CYS A 137 11.05 -9.21 1.80
N GLY A 138 10.86 -10.07 0.80
CA GLY A 138 10.10 -11.31 0.94
C GLY A 138 8.61 -11.09 1.25
N ARG A 139 8.07 -11.96 2.10
CA ARG A 139 6.62 -12.07 2.35
C ARG A 139 6.21 -11.89 3.81
N SER A 140 7.16 -11.65 4.70
CA SER A 140 6.93 -11.63 6.15
C SER A 140 5.86 -10.61 6.56
N ILE A 141 5.92 -9.39 6.02
CA ILE A 141 4.93 -8.34 6.32
C ILE A 141 3.48 -8.77 6.03
N TYR A 142 3.27 -9.57 4.97
CA TYR A 142 1.94 -10.06 4.59
C TYR A 142 1.51 -11.22 5.48
N ALA A 143 2.44 -12.08 5.88
CA ALA A 143 2.17 -13.18 6.81
C ALA A 143 1.77 -12.63 8.18
N GLU A 144 2.55 -11.72 8.74
CA GLU A 144 2.27 -11.08 10.03
C GLU A 144 0.95 -10.31 10.01
N GLY A 145 0.69 -9.51 8.98
CA GLY A 145 -0.59 -8.82 8.85
C GLY A 145 -1.79 -9.77 8.67
N SER A 146 -1.59 -10.94 8.06
CA SER A 146 -2.63 -11.98 7.97
C SER A 146 -2.92 -12.61 9.34
N ILE A 147 -1.89 -12.83 10.17
CA ILE A 147 -2.05 -13.32 11.55
C ILE A 147 -2.82 -12.28 12.36
N ASP A 148 -2.45 -11.01 12.26
CA ASP A 148 -3.15 -9.92 12.96
C ASP A 148 -4.62 -9.83 12.54
N ALA A 149 -4.91 -9.93 11.23
CA ALA A 149 -6.28 -9.97 10.73
C ALA A 149 -7.07 -11.18 11.25
N ALA A 150 -6.43 -12.35 11.41
CA ALA A 150 -7.07 -13.53 11.97
C ALA A 150 -7.40 -13.36 13.46
N ILE A 151 -6.48 -12.79 14.25
CA ILE A 151 -6.69 -12.48 15.67
C ILE A 151 -7.82 -11.45 15.82
N PHE A 152 -7.79 -10.37 15.04
CA PHE A 152 -8.85 -9.37 14.97
C PHE A 152 -10.20 -10.01 14.69
N LEU A 153 -10.29 -10.83 13.64
CA LEU A 153 -11.55 -11.44 13.22
C LEU A 153 -12.09 -12.41 14.27
N SER A 154 -11.20 -13.18 14.92
CA SER A 154 -11.56 -14.05 16.05
C SER A 154 -12.24 -13.26 17.17
N LYS A 155 -11.70 -12.10 17.54
CA LYS A 155 -12.31 -11.20 18.54
C LYS A 155 -13.69 -10.68 18.10
N LYS A 156 -13.86 -10.33 16.82
CA LYS A 156 -15.17 -9.87 16.27
C LYS A 156 -16.23 -10.98 16.26
N VAL A 157 -15.82 -12.22 15.99
CA VAL A 157 -16.69 -13.40 16.08
C VAL A 157 -17.12 -13.65 17.53
N GLN A 158 -16.16 -13.68 18.47
CA GLN A 158 -16.43 -13.94 19.90
C GLN A 158 -17.35 -12.88 20.53
N SER A 159 -17.16 -11.61 20.15
CA SER A 159 -18.00 -10.49 20.61
C SER A 159 -19.34 -10.38 19.89
N LYS A 160 -19.63 -11.27 18.92
CA LYS A 160 -20.84 -11.23 18.08
C LYS A 160 -21.08 -9.86 17.45
N ALA A 161 -20.02 -9.17 17.04
CA ALA A 161 -20.10 -7.85 16.45
C ALA A 161 -21.09 -7.79 15.28
N GLU A 162 -21.86 -6.71 15.17
CA GLU A 162 -22.87 -6.54 14.12
C GLU A 162 -22.24 -6.51 12.73
N LYS A 163 -21.19 -5.69 12.54
CA LYS A 163 -20.40 -5.65 11.31
C LYS A 163 -19.76 -7.02 11.04
N ARG A 164 -19.86 -7.50 9.80
CA ARG A 164 -19.39 -8.84 9.39
C ARG A 164 -18.20 -8.78 8.44
N ILE A 165 -18.17 -7.81 7.54
CA ILE A 165 -17.08 -7.63 6.58
C ILE A 165 -16.19 -6.50 7.04
N TYR A 166 -14.90 -6.78 7.16
CA TYR A 166 -13.86 -5.88 7.62
C TYR A 166 -12.73 -5.80 6.60
N ASP A 167 -11.90 -4.77 6.71
CA ASP A 167 -10.67 -4.60 5.94
C ASP A 167 -9.44 -4.43 6.85
N MET A 168 -8.29 -4.07 6.27
CA MET A 168 -7.07 -3.87 7.06
C MET A 168 -7.06 -2.54 7.83
N ILE A 169 -7.89 -1.55 7.47
CA ILE A 169 -8.06 -0.31 8.25
C ILE A 169 -8.80 -0.62 9.55
N ASP A 170 -9.83 -1.47 9.49
CA ASP A 170 -10.52 -1.95 10.69
C ASP A 170 -9.55 -2.67 11.64
N VAL A 171 -8.66 -3.51 11.10
CA VAL A 171 -7.62 -4.20 11.88
C VAL A 171 -6.65 -3.19 12.52
N LEU A 172 -6.20 -2.20 11.76
CA LEU A 172 -5.31 -1.14 12.28
C LEU A 172 -5.96 -0.34 13.42
N ARG A 173 -7.26 -0.02 13.31
CA ARG A 173 -8.01 0.73 14.33
C ARG A 173 -8.22 -0.02 15.64
N GLU A 174 -8.19 -1.35 15.62
CA GLU A 174 -8.25 -2.15 16.84
C GLU A 174 -6.99 -1.99 17.71
N GLY A 175 -5.88 -1.56 17.10
CA GLY A 175 -4.59 -1.44 17.75
C GLY A 175 -3.76 -2.72 17.73
N ASN A 176 -2.65 -2.71 18.48
CA ASN A 176 -1.81 -3.89 18.63
C ASN A 176 -2.53 -4.96 19.48
N MET A 177 -2.43 -6.23 19.06
CA MET A 177 -3.02 -7.39 19.74
C MET A 177 -1.96 -8.46 20.08
N ARG A 178 -0.66 -8.13 19.97
CA ARG A 178 0.50 -9.02 20.10
C ARG A 178 1.76 -8.26 20.53
#